data_AF-A0A2D7U7G6-F1
#
_entry.id   AF-A0A2D7U7G6-F1
#
_cell.length_a   1.000
_cell.length_b   1.000
_cell.length_c   1.000
_cell.angle_alpha   90.00
_cell.angle_beta   90.00
_cell.angle_gamma   90.00
#
_symmetry.space_group_name_H-M   'P 1'
#
loop_
_entity.id
_entity.type
_entity.pdbx_description
1 polymer ?
#
loop_
_entity_poly.entity_id
_entity_poly.type
_entity_poly.pdbx_seq_one_letter_code
_entity_poly.pdbx_strand_id
1 'polypeptide(L)'
;MNKFIEISIYTFIFHILCYVLWLILVVPTEGPSKIEELGSLVYLPHAGRVLPVIFFGWKALPAIVVAELIEWEYLWQGGSFFEGTLATSISTSAILITWFVFFLLGLDLNHSKVLKNTNWKHVFLFIFVASLLNGLGNGAWYASLYDETDALISVRFMVGDVVGATIMLILLVLFYPMFKNFQK
;
A
#
# COMPACT_ATOMS: atom_id res chain seq x y z
N MET A 1 -9.22 -25.15 1.82
CA MET A 1 -8.40 -24.36 0.87
C MET A 1 -6.98 -24.27 1.43
N ASN A 2 -5.93 -24.27 0.60
CA ASN A 2 -4.56 -24.05 1.10
C ASN A 2 -4.49 -22.63 1.70
N LYS A 3 -3.97 -22.50 2.93
CA LYS A 3 -3.83 -21.21 3.65
C LYS A 3 -3.11 -20.15 2.81
N PHE A 4 -2.13 -20.55 2.01
CA PHE A 4 -1.44 -19.62 1.11
C PHE A 4 -2.37 -19.06 0.03
N ILE A 5 -3.18 -19.93 -0.59
CA ILE A 5 -4.17 -19.51 -1.61
C ILE A 5 -5.22 -18.58 -1.00
N GLU A 6 -5.68 -18.89 0.21
CA GLU A 6 -6.61 -18.05 0.95
C GLU A 6 -6.06 -16.63 1.21
N ILE A 7 -4.82 -16.54 1.73
CA ILE A 7 -4.12 -15.27 1.95
C ILE A 7 -3.99 -14.51 0.63
N SER A 8 -3.60 -15.19 -0.46
CA SER A 8 -3.44 -14.56 -1.77
C SER A 8 -4.75 -13.99 -2.30
N ILE A 9 -5.87 -14.72 -2.17
CA ILE A 9 -7.19 -14.24 -2.61
C ILE A 9 -7.61 -13.00 -1.81
N TYR A 10 -7.49 -13.04 -0.49
CA TYR A 10 -7.86 -11.90 0.35
C TYR A 10 -7.00 -10.67 0.08
N THR A 11 -5.69 -10.89 -0.07
CA THR A 11 -4.73 -9.83 -0.38
C THR A 11 -5.05 -9.20 -1.73
N PHE A 12 -5.24 -10.02 -2.77
CA PHE A 12 -5.53 -9.55 -4.12
C PHE A 12 -6.83 -8.73 -4.17
N ILE A 13 -7.92 -9.27 -3.62
CA ILE A 13 -9.22 -8.58 -3.62
C ILE A 13 -9.14 -7.27 -2.84
N PHE A 14 -8.48 -7.27 -1.68
CA PHE A 14 -8.33 -6.08 -0.87
C PHE A 14 -7.49 -5.01 -1.57
N HIS A 15 -6.41 -5.41 -2.26
CA HIS A 15 -5.55 -4.50 -3.02
C HIS A 15 -6.34 -3.80 -4.14
N ILE A 16 -7.00 -4.60 -5.00
CA ILE A 16 -7.83 -4.11 -6.10
C ILE A 16 -8.94 -3.19 -5.58
N LEU A 17 -9.57 -3.52 -4.44
CA LEU A 17 -10.58 -2.67 -3.82
C LEU A 17 -10.00 -1.30 -3.41
N CYS A 18 -8.83 -1.28 -2.76
CA CYS A 18 -8.16 -0.02 -2.40
C CYS A 18 -7.88 0.83 -3.65
N TYR A 19 -7.43 0.19 -4.73
CA TYR A 19 -7.14 0.85 -5.99
C TYR A 19 -8.37 1.44 -6.67
N VAL A 20 -9.43 0.65 -6.80
CA VAL A 20 -10.69 1.13 -7.38
C VAL A 20 -11.26 2.28 -6.54
N LEU A 21 -11.30 2.16 -5.21
CA LEU A 21 -11.77 3.23 -4.34
C LEU A 21 -10.97 4.52 -4.50
N TRP A 22 -9.65 4.41 -4.66
CA TRP A 22 -8.80 5.56 -4.92
C TRP A 22 -9.13 6.22 -6.26
N LEU A 23 -9.25 5.44 -7.34
CA LEU A 23 -9.63 5.93 -8.66
C LEU A 23 -10.99 6.64 -8.68
N ILE A 24 -11.98 6.14 -7.95
CA ILE A 24 -13.35 6.68 -8.03
C ILE A 24 -13.64 7.77 -6.99
N LEU A 25 -12.96 7.78 -5.84
CA LEU A 25 -13.23 8.73 -4.76
C LEU A 25 -12.16 9.80 -4.62
N VAL A 26 -10.88 9.46 -4.80
CA VAL A 26 -9.77 10.38 -4.53
C VAL A 26 -9.36 11.11 -5.79
N VAL A 27 -9.00 10.37 -6.85
CA VAL A 27 -8.49 10.96 -8.10
C VAL A 27 -9.39 12.09 -8.65
N PRO A 28 -10.74 11.97 -8.67
CA PRO A 28 -11.59 13.05 -9.17
C PRO A 28 -11.58 14.30 -8.29
N THR A 29 -11.29 14.14 -6.99
CA THR A 29 -11.24 15.25 -6.01
C THR A 29 -9.92 15.99 -6.01
N GLU A 30 -8.84 15.33 -6.46
CA GLU A 30 -7.52 15.95 -6.61
C GLU A 30 -7.43 16.84 -7.87
N GLY A 31 -8.36 16.69 -8.81
CA GLY A 31 -8.47 17.55 -9.99
C GLY A 31 -7.58 17.12 -11.17
N PRO A 32 -7.65 17.82 -12.33
CA PRO A 32 -6.81 17.54 -13.49
C PRO A 32 -5.35 17.91 -13.19
N SER A 33 -4.60 16.93 -12.72
CA SER A 33 -3.16 17.05 -12.48
C SER A 33 -2.43 17.24 -13.81
N LYS A 34 -1.78 18.40 -13.97
CA LYS A 34 -0.60 18.43 -14.83
C LYS A 34 0.41 17.48 -14.21
N ILE A 35 1.21 16.86 -15.05
CA ILE A 35 2.24 15.88 -14.71
C ILE A 35 3.19 16.36 -13.60
N GLU A 36 3.18 17.62 -13.17
CA GLU A 36 3.88 18.17 -12.00
C GLU A 36 3.23 17.81 -10.62
N GLU A 37 2.03 17.22 -10.60
CA GLU A 37 1.33 16.76 -9.39
C GLU A 37 1.61 15.29 -9.03
N LEU A 38 2.87 14.92 -9.04
CA LEU A 38 3.37 13.54 -9.20
C LEU A 38 2.97 12.51 -8.14
N GLY A 39 2.19 12.85 -7.11
CA GLY A 39 1.70 11.89 -6.12
C GLY A 39 0.31 12.25 -5.58
N SER A 40 -0.49 11.25 -5.23
CA SER A 40 -1.77 11.50 -4.55
C SER A 40 -1.54 11.89 -3.09
N LEU A 41 -2.27 12.88 -2.57
CA LEU A 41 -2.26 13.23 -1.14
C LEU A 41 -3.03 12.22 -0.29
N VAL A 42 -3.85 11.38 -0.93
CA VAL A 42 -4.58 10.28 -0.28
C VAL A 42 -4.45 9.01 -1.12
N TYR A 43 -3.30 8.35 -1.04
CA TYR A 43 -3.06 7.15 -1.85
C TYR A 43 -3.50 5.86 -1.13
N LEU A 44 -4.77 5.49 -1.31
CA LEU A 44 -5.36 4.29 -0.70
C LEU A 44 -4.67 2.95 -1.08
N PRO A 45 -4.12 2.76 -2.30
CA PRO A 45 -3.51 1.47 -2.68
C PRO A 45 -2.34 1.07 -1.78
N HIS A 46 -1.66 2.04 -1.14
CA HIS A 46 -0.62 1.74 -0.15
C HIS A 46 -1.14 0.87 1.00
N ALA A 47 -2.39 1.08 1.43
CA ALA A 47 -3.05 0.24 2.43
C ALA A 47 -3.10 -1.23 1.98
N GLY A 48 -3.43 -1.44 0.70
CA GLY A 48 -3.46 -2.73 0.04
C GLY A 48 -2.11 -3.42 0.01
N ARG A 49 -0.98 -2.69 0.09
CA ARG A 49 0.35 -3.29 0.19
C ARG A 49 0.71 -3.62 1.64
N VAL A 50 0.51 -2.64 2.53
CA VAL A 50 1.01 -2.70 3.90
C VAL A 50 0.18 -3.61 4.80
N LEU A 51 -1.15 -3.47 4.80
CA LEU A 51 -2.00 -4.17 5.76
C LEU A 51 -1.95 -5.70 5.58
N PRO A 52 -2.02 -6.26 4.36
CA PRO A 52 -1.86 -7.70 4.18
C PRO A 52 -0.51 -8.23 4.66
N VAL A 53 0.59 -7.48 4.47
CA VAL A 53 1.91 -7.87 4.96
C VAL A 53 1.99 -7.77 6.49
N ILE A 54 1.34 -6.78 7.10
CA ILE A 54 1.23 -6.70 8.56
C ILE A 54 0.51 -7.93 9.15
N PHE A 55 -0.58 -8.38 8.51
CA PHE A 55 -1.41 -9.47 9.04
C PHE A 55 -0.96 -10.88 8.64
N PHE A 56 -0.34 -11.02 7.47
CA PHE A 56 0.00 -12.31 6.86
C PHE A 56 1.50 -12.47 6.55
N GLY A 57 2.29 -11.42 6.74
CA GLY A 57 3.73 -11.38 6.48
C GLY A 57 4.07 -11.41 4.99
N TRP A 58 5.30 -11.86 4.69
CA TRP A 58 5.82 -11.93 3.33
C TRP A 58 4.97 -12.76 2.35
N LYS A 59 4.11 -13.66 2.86
CA LYS A 59 3.22 -14.51 2.05
C LYS A 59 2.20 -13.71 1.24
N ALA A 60 1.89 -12.48 1.64
CA ALA A 60 0.99 -11.59 0.90
C ALA A 60 1.66 -10.96 -0.34
N LEU A 61 2.99 -10.83 -0.37
CA LEU A 61 3.72 -10.10 -1.41
C LEU A 61 3.44 -10.61 -2.84
N PRO A 62 3.39 -11.92 -3.13
CA PRO A 62 3.11 -12.38 -4.50
C PRO A 62 1.75 -11.91 -5.02
N ALA A 63 0.73 -11.88 -4.16
CA ALA A 63 -0.60 -11.42 -4.55
C ALA A 63 -0.67 -9.90 -4.74
N ILE A 64 0.13 -9.14 -3.96
CA ILE A 64 0.27 -7.68 -4.13
C ILE A 64 0.86 -7.39 -5.50
N VAL A 65 1.99 -8.01 -5.85
CA VAL A 65 2.65 -7.79 -7.16
C VAL A 65 1.71 -8.09 -8.32
N VAL A 66 0.97 -9.20 -8.25
CA VAL A 66 0.01 -9.56 -9.31
C VAL A 66 -1.13 -8.54 -9.39
N ALA A 67 -1.64 -8.05 -8.27
CA ALA A 67 -2.68 -7.02 -8.26
C ALA A 67 -2.16 -5.73 -8.91
N GLU A 68 -0.99 -5.23 -8.49
CA GLU A 68 -0.41 -3.99 -9.02
C GLU A 68 -0.15 -4.06 -10.53
N LEU A 69 0.38 -5.18 -11.04
CA LEU A 69 0.61 -5.34 -12.47
C LEU A 69 -0.70 -5.31 -13.28
N ILE A 70 -1.77 -5.89 -12.74
CA ILE A 70 -3.10 -5.85 -13.37
C ILE A 70 -3.69 -4.44 -13.31
N GLU A 71 -3.50 -3.73 -12.19
CA GLU A 71 -3.97 -2.35 -12.01
C GLU A 71 -3.31 -1.42 -13.03
N TRP A 72 -2.00 -1.52 -13.20
CA TRP A 72 -1.25 -0.73 -14.16
C TRP A 72 -1.64 -1.02 -15.61
N GLU A 73 -1.85 -2.29 -15.97
CA GLU A 73 -2.18 -2.66 -17.35
C GLU A 73 -3.62 -2.34 -17.73
N TYR A 74 -4.57 -2.50 -16.81
CA TYR A 74 -6.00 -2.49 -17.15
C TYR A 74 -6.81 -1.36 -16.50
N LEU A 75 -6.44 -0.90 -15.31
CA LEU A 75 -7.23 0.08 -14.56
C LEU A 75 -6.68 1.49 -14.67
N TRP A 76 -5.36 1.63 -14.71
CA TRP A 76 -4.69 2.90 -14.97
C TRP A 76 -4.57 3.14 -16.47
N GLN A 77 -4.76 4.39 -16.90
CA GLN A 77 -4.71 4.78 -18.31
C GLN A 77 -3.57 5.77 -18.60
N GLY A 78 -2.61 5.93 -17.67
CA GLY A 78 -1.49 6.86 -17.80
C GLY A 78 -0.12 6.16 -17.78
N GLY A 79 0.81 6.56 -18.64
CA GLY A 79 2.16 5.99 -18.64
C GLY A 79 2.26 4.59 -19.25
N SER A 80 3.48 4.07 -19.33
CA SER A 80 3.76 2.77 -19.96
C SER A 80 3.76 1.62 -18.96
N PHE A 81 3.55 0.39 -19.44
CA PHE A 81 3.68 -0.83 -18.63
C PHE A 81 5.04 -0.94 -17.94
N PHE A 82 6.11 -0.46 -18.60
CA PHE A 82 7.46 -0.44 -18.03
C PHE A 82 7.56 0.50 -16.82
N GLU A 83 7.01 1.71 -16.93
CA GLU A 83 6.94 2.66 -15.80
C GLU A 83 6.19 2.05 -14.62
N GLY A 84 5.02 1.44 -14.88
CA GLY A 84 4.22 0.78 -13.86
C GLY A 84 4.95 -0.41 -13.21
N THR A 85 5.68 -1.20 -13.99
CA THR A 85 6.47 -2.33 -13.49
C THR A 85 7.61 -1.87 -12.58
N LEU A 86 8.31 -0.78 -12.94
CA LEU A 86 9.37 -0.22 -12.10
C LEU A 86 8.80 0.37 -10.81
N ALA A 87 7.71 1.14 -10.89
CA ALA A 87 7.05 1.70 -9.70
C ALA A 87 6.55 0.60 -8.75
N THR A 88 5.98 -0.48 -9.30
CA THR A 88 5.56 -1.69 -8.57
C THR A 88 6.75 -2.37 -7.89
N SER A 89 7.87 -2.50 -8.61
CA SER A 89 9.09 -3.13 -8.10
C SER A 89 9.70 -2.34 -6.94
N ILE A 90 9.74 -1.02 -7.06
CA ILE A 90 10.18 -0.11 -5.99
C ILE A 90 9.25 -0.24 -4.78
N SER A 91 7.94 -0.17 -4.99
CA SER A 91 6.94 -0.24 -3.92
C SER A 91 7.01 -1.56 -3.16
N THR A 92 7.00 -2.68 -3.88
CA THR A 92 7.09 -4.01 -3.29
C THR A 92 8.41 -4.22 -2.55
N SER A 93 9.52 -3.68 -3.09
CA SER A 93 10.83 -3.73 -2.41
C SER A 93 10.82 -2.94 -1.10
N ALA A 94 10.21 -1.75 -1.07
CA ALA A 94 10.05 -0.96 0.14
C ALA A 94 9.28 -1.72 1.23
N ILE A 95 8.20 -2.42 0.86
CA ILE A 95 7.43 -3.25 1.79
C ILE A 95 8.25 -4.46 2.27
N LEU A 96 8.95 -5.16 1.36
CA LEU A 96 9.76 -6.32 1.70
C LEU A 96 10.91 -5.94 2.66
N ILE A 97 11.60 -4.82 2.39
CA ILE A 97 12.66 -4.29 3.26
C ILE A 97 12.08 -3.93 4.63
N THR A 98 10.94 -3.22 4.68
CA THR A 98 10.28 -2.86 5.94
C THR A 98 9.92 -4.10 6.75
N TRP A 99 9.28 -5.08 6.12
CA TRP A 99 8.93 -6.35 6.75
C TRP A 99 10.17 -7.09 7.27
N PHE A 100 11.23 -7.16 6.46
CA PHE A 100 12.47 -7.84 6.85
C PHE A 100 13.15 -7.17 8.04
N VAL A 101 13.22 -5.84 8.08
CA VAL A 101 13.75 -5.09 9.22
C VAL A 101 12.92 -5.35 10.48
N PHE A 102 11.60 -5.30 10.40
CA PHE A 102 10.73 -5.57 11.55
C PHE A 102 10.84 -7.01 12.03
N PHE A 103 10.98 -7.97 11.10
CA PHE A 103 11.23 -9.37 11.41
C PHE A 103 12.55 -9.55 12.18
N LEU A 104 13.64 -8.94 11.70
CA LEU A 104 14.94 -9.00 12.37
C LEU A 104 14.93 -8.36 13.78
N LEU A 105 14.14 -7.31 13.97
CA LEU A 105 13.97 -6.63 15.27
C LEU A 105 13.00 -7.36 16.22
N GLY A 106 12.39 -8.48 15.79
CA GLY A 106 11.39 -9.20 16.58
C GLY A 106 10.07 -8.43 16.75
N LEU A 107 9.80 -7.47 15.86
CA LEU A 107 8.60 -6.63 15.86
C LEU A 107 7.51 -7.17 14.90
N ASP A 108 7.74 -8.33 14.27
CA ASP A 108 6.78 -8.94 13.35
C ASP A 108 5.48 -9.33 14.08
N LEU A 109 4.36 -8.77 13.61
CA LEU A 109 3.03 -8.97 14.17
C LEU A 109 2.48 -10.36 13.84
N ASN A 110 3.02 -11.02 12.81
CA ASN A 110 2.55 -12.31 12.27
C ASN A 110 2.82 -13.52 13.21
N HIS A 111 3.77 -13.39 14.14
CA HIS A 111 4.09 -14.42 15.14
C HIS A 111 3.54 -14.14 16.54
N SER A 112 2.98 -12.96 16.74
CA SER A 112 2.38 -12.60 18.00
C SER A 112 0.96 -13.18 18.04
N LYS A 113 0.59 -13.92 19.09
CA LYS A 113 -0.81 -14.34 19.42
C LYS A 113 -1.74 -13.12 19.68
N VAL A 114 -1.63 -12.04 18.91
CA VAL A 114 -1.88 -10.68 19.36
C VAL A 114 -2.74 -9.93 18.33
N LEU A 115 -3.98 -10.38 18.20
CA LEU A 115 -5.10 -9.43 18.09
C LEU A 115 -5.62 -8.99 19.48
N LYS A 116 -5.12 -9.59 20.56
CA LYS A 116 -5.46 -9.22 21.94
C LYS A 116 -4.61 -8.08 22.53
N ASN A 117 -3.53 -7.67 21.86
CA ASN A 117 -2.62 -6.62 22.32
C ASN A 117 -1.91 -5.92 21.14
N THR A 118 -2.58 -5.78 19.99
CA THR A 118 -1.99 -5.15 18.80
C THR A 118 -1.48 -3.79 19.20
N ASN A 119 -0.16 -3.62 19.20
CA ASN A 119 0.42 -2.35 19.54
C ASN A 119 0.22 -1.44 18.33
N TRP A 120 -0.81 -0.62 18.36
CA TRP A 120 -1.14 0.34 17.30
C TRP A 120 0.05 1.23 16.93
N LYS A 121 0.99 1.46 17.85
CA LYS A 121 2.25 2.16 17.57
C LYS A 121 3.12 1.38 16.57
N HIS A 122 3.14 0.05 16.63
CA HIS A 122 3.92 -0.79 15.72
C HIS A 122 3.27 -0.85 14.33
N VAL A 123 1.94 -0.93 14.28
CA VAL A 123 1.19 -0.86 13.00
C VAL A 123 1.47 0.47 12.32
N PHE A 124 1.34 1.58 13.06
CA PHE A 124 1.59 2.91 12.50
C PHE A 124 3.06 3.12 12.14
N LEU A 125 4.00 2.63 12.95
CA LEU A 125 5.43 2.69 12.64
C LEU A 125 5.76 1.90 11.37
N PHE A 126 5.15 0.73 11.17
CA PHE A 126 5.33 -0.05 9.95
C PHE A 126 4.83 0.74 8.73
N ILE A 127 3.61 1.29 8.80
CA ILE A 127 3.06 2.15 7.74
C ILE A 127 4.05 3.28 7.44
N PHE A 128 4.47 4.03 8.46
CA PHE A 128 5.37 5.17 8.29
C PHE A 128 6.70 4.81 7.63
N VAL A 129 7.36 3.74 8.08
CA VAL A 129 8.65 3.30 7.50
C VAL A 129 8.47 2.82 6.05
N ALA A 130 7.42 2.05 5.78
CA ALA A 130 7.07 1.60 4.43
C ALA A 130 6.82 2.78 3.49
N SER A 131 6.02 3.77 3.93
CA SER A 131 5.72 4.99 3.18
C SER A 131 6.96 5.85 2.95
N LEU A 132 7.88 5.92 3.93
CA LEU A 132 9.14 6.65 3.77
C LEU A 132 10.01 6.03 2.67
N LEU A 133 10.25 4.71 2.74
CA LEU A 133 11.05 4.01 1.73
C LEU A 133 10.38 4.08 0.36
N ASN A 134 9.06 3.93 0.31
CA ASN A 134 8.31 4.03 -0.94
C ASN A 134 8.36 5.43 -1.54
N GLY A 135 8.15 6.47 -0.74
CA GLY A 135 8.20 7.87 -1.18
C GLY A 135 9.59 8.30 -1.64
N LEU A 136 10.64 7.83 -0.98
CA LEU A 136 12.02 8.05 -1.46
C LEU A 136 12.26 7.37 -2.81
N GLY A 137 11.89 6.09 -2.94
CA GLY A 137 12.12 5.33 -4.17
C GLY A 137 11.28 5.83 -5.35
N ASN A 138 9.95 5.85 -5.21
CA ASN A 138 9.05 6.26 -6.28
C ASN A 138 9.15 7.76 -6.55
N GLY A 139 9.33 8.58 -5.52
CA GLY A 139 9.54 10.01 -5.73
C GLY A 139 10.80 10.30 -6.53
N ALA A 140 11.91 9.61 -6.27
CA ALA A 140 13.13 9.73 -7.09
C ALA A 140 12.94 9.20 -8.52
N TRP A 141 12.22 8.08 -8.67
CA TRP A 141 11.91 7.52 -9.99
C TRP A 141 11.08 8.49 -10.84
N TYR A 142 9.98 9.00 -10.31
CA TYR A 142 9.10 9.92 -11.02
C TYR A 142 9.74 11.30 -11.23
N ALA A 143 10.51 11.80 -10.26
CA ALA A 143 11.31 13.01 -10.46
C ALA A 143 12.26 12.87 -11.65
N SER A 144 12.98 11.75 -11.74
CA SER A 144 13.86 11.47 -12.88
C SER A 144 13.10 11.25 -14.19
N LEU A 145 11.92 10.62 -14.16
CA LEU A 145 11.13 10.31 -15.36
C LEU A 145 10.59 11.58 -16.03
N TYR A 146 10.22 12.58 -15.23
CA TYR A 146 9.59 13.82 -15.69
C TYR A 146 10.54 15.02 -15.69
N ASP A 147 11.85 14.81 -15.49
CA ASP A 147 12.89 15.85 -15.40
C ASP A 147 12.58 16.91 -14.32
N GLU A 148 11.96 16.47 -13.23
CA GLU A 148 11.62 17.30 -12.08
C GLU A 148 12.71 17.22 -11.00
N THR A 149 13.02 18.36 -10.38
CA THR A 149 14.06 18.45 -9.34
C THR A 149 13.51 18.71 -7.94
N ASP A 150 12.18 18.82 -7.80
CA ASP A 150 11.54 19.11 -6.53
C ASP A 150 11.49 17.86 -5.63
N ALA A 151 12.30 17.89 -4.57
CA ALA A 151 12.30 16.85 -3.54
C ALA A 151 10.95 16.72 -2.80
N LEU A 152 10.07 17.71 -2.90
CA LEU A 152 8.72 17.65 -2.34
C LEU A 152 7.87 16.53 -2.96
N ILE A 153 8.24 16.02 -4.14
CA ILE A 153 7.57 14.86 -4.76
C ILE A 153 7.64 13.64 -3.83
N SER A 154 8.83 13.29 -3.33
CA SER A 154 9.01 12.17 -2.40
C SER A 154 8.21 12.36 -1.11
N VAL A 155 8.13 13.60 -0.61
CA VAL A 155 7.33 13.93 0.57
C VAL A 155 5.84 13.74 0.28
N ARG A 156 5.36 14.18 -0.89
CA ARG A 156 3.96 14.02 -1.32
C ARG A 156 3.57 12.55 -1.41
N PHE A 157 4.41 11.70 -2.01
CA PHE A 157 4.21 10.25 -2.02
C PHE A 157 4.13 9.67 -0.60
N MET A 158 5.10 10.01 0.25
CA MET A 158 5.12 9.52 1.63
C MET A 158 3.86 9.94 2.41
N VAL A 159 3.45 11.21 2.29
CA VAL A 159 2.24 11.71 2.95
C VAL A 159 1.01 11.01 2.41
N GLY A 160 0.89 10.88 1.09
CA GLY A 160 -0.17 10.15 0.42
C GLY A 160 -0.35 8.74 0.93
N ASP A 161 0.75 8.01 1.02
CA ASP A 161 0.81 6.64 1.50
C ASP A 161 0.37 6.52 2.97
N VAL A 162 0.91 7.37 3.85
CA VAL A 162 0.57 7.36 5.29
C VAL A 162 -0.91 7.68 5.49
N VAL A 163 -1.41 8.72 4.82
CA VAL A 163 -2.81 9.16 4.93
C VAL A 163 -3.74 8.08 4.37
N GLY A 164 -3.46 7.55 3.19
CA GLY A 164 -4.28 6.53 2.55
C GLY A 164 -4.33 5.22 3.34
N ALA A 165 -3.18 4.74 3.84
CA ALA A 165 -3.12 3.56 4.70
C ALA A 165 -3.87 3.77 6.03
N THR A 166 -3.76 4.97 6.61
CA THR A 166 -4.45 5.29 7.87
C THR A 166 -5.97 5.34 7.69
N ILE A 167 -6.46 5.95 6.60
CA ILE A 167 -7.90 5.99 6.29
C ILE A 167 -8.45 4.57 6.14
N MET A 168 -7.80 3.73 5.34
CA MET A 168 -8.24 2.34 5.15
C MET A 168 -8.19 1.53 6.43
N LEU A 169 -7.17 1.73 7.28
CA LEU A 169 -7.09 1.09 8.59
C LEU A 169 -8.26 1.50 9.49
N ILE A 170 -8.60 2.79 9.54
CA ILE A 170 -9.75 3.30 10.29
C ILE A 170 -11.05 2.68 9.77
N LEU A 171 -11.25 2.64 8.45
CA LEU A 171 -12.44 2.03 7.84
C LEU A 171 -12.55 0.54 8.20
N LEU A 172 -11.45 -0.22 8.15
CA LEU A 172 -11.44 -1.62 8.57
C LEU A 172 -11.84 -1.78 10.03
N VAL A 173 -11.36 -0.92 10.93
CA VAL A 173 -11.73 -0.94 12.35
C VAL A 173 -13.19 -0.57 12.56
N LEU A 174 -13.70 0.43 11.84
CA LEU A 174 -15.10 0.87 11.94
C LEU A 174 -16.08 -0.18 11.39
N PHE A 175 -15.71 -0.88 10.31
CA PHE A 175 -16.54 -1.92 9.71
C PHE A 175 -16.36 -3.30 10.36
N TYR A 176 -15.30 -3.52 11.14
CA TYR A 176 -15.06 -4.79 11.85
C TYR A 176 -16.28 -5.33 12.63
N PRO A 177 -17.04 -4.52 13.40
CA PRO A 177 -18.24 -4.99 14.09
C PRO A 177 -19.33 -5.50 13.16
N MET A 178 -19.45 -4.94 11.96
CA MET A 178 -20.44 -5.38 10.97
C MET A 178 -20.11 -6.80 10.48
N PHE A 179 -18.84 -7.11 10.26
CA PHE A 179 -18.39 -8.44 9.84
C PHE A 179 -18.56 -9.50 10.94
N LYS A 180 -18.40 -9.12 12.22
CA LYS A 180 -18.61 -10.02 13.36
C LYS A 180 -20.06 -10.51 13.47
N ASN A 181 -21.02 -9.71 13.02
CA ASN A 181 -22.44 -10.07 13.06
C ASN A 181 -22.83 -11.13 12.02
N PHE A 182 -22.03 -11.35 10.97
CA PHE A 182 -22.23 -12.41 9.97
C PHE A 182 -21.61 -13.75 10.38
N GLN A 183 -20.88 -13.82 11.51
CA GLN A 183 -20.31 -15.05 12.06
C GLN A 183 -21.22 -15.75 13.09
N LYS A 184 -22.47 -15.28 13.21
CA LYS A 184 -23.55 -15.96 13.94
C LYS A 184 -24.45 -16.69 12.94
#